data_AF-A0A7X9AWW1-F1
#
_entry.id   AF-A0A7X9AWW1-F1
#
_cell.length_a   1.000
_cell.length_b   1.000
_cell.length_c   1.000
_cell.angle_alpha   90.00
_cell.angle_beta   90.00
_cell.angle_gamma   90.00
#
_symmetry.space_group_name_H-M   'P 1'
#
loop_
_entity.id
_entity.type
_entity.pdbx_description
1 polymer ?
#
loop_
_entity_poly.entity_id
_entity_poly.type
_entity_poly.pdbx_seq_one_letter_code
_entity_poly.pdbx_strand_id
1 'polypeptide(L)'
;MKSAQKQLSAFTMVELLLAMGVCVIGICGIMVLFPVGATASRDAAMETYAANAADQMLGCLKYAITQNATEWDKYIIAEGATATGTSLPDDNPSNKENPTTPYNLQDTAVWSTSLGVVADNIFKHNTNNGVFQIISCRDDSPAVNSPNVDFRAIMNVWRKDVTVGAVTLPHRMAIQLNVEVSWPAALPYNARQKSTFILEVFNPNYSP
;
A
#
# COMPACT_ATOMS: atom_id res chain seq x y z
N MET A 1 9.91 -24.99 72.74
CA MET A 1 9.85 -24.78 71.29
C MET A 1 8.38 -24.65 70.89
N LYS A 2 7.88 -23.44 70.59
CA LYS A 2 6.52 -23.25 70.05
C LYS A 2 6.63 -23.22 68.53
N SER A 3 6.10 -24.23 67.84
CA SER A 3 5.98 -24.20 66.38
C SER A 3 4.85 -23.23 66.00
N ALA A 4 5.19 -22.16 65.27
CA ALA A 4 4.20 -21.27 64.68
C ALA A 4 3.48 -22.00 63.55
N GLN A 5 2.22 -22.37 63.79
CA GLN A 5 1.35 -22.97 62.79
C GLN A 5 0.82 -21.85 61.87
N LYS A 6 1.32 -21.82 60.63
CA LYS A 6 0.91 -20.86 59.60
C LYS A 6 -0.52 -21.16 59.16
N GLN A 7 -1.48 -20.29 59.49
CA GLN A 7 -2.85 -20.43 59.00
C GLN A 7 -2.91 -20.03 57.52
N LEU A 8 -3.39 -20.96 56.67
CA LEU A 8 -3.75 -20.68 55.29
C LEU A 8 -5.15 -20.05 55.31
N SER A 9 -5.24 -18.75 55.02
CA SER A 9 -6.51 -18.04 54.91
C SER A 9 -7.29 -18.58 53.70
N ALA A 10 -8.42 -19.25 53.94
CA ALA A 10 -9.35 -19.62 52.89
C ALA A 10 -10.29 -18.44 52.59
N PHE A 11 -10.41 -18.06 51.31
CA PHE A 11 -11.31 -16.99 50.87
C PHE A 11 -12.76 -17.30 51.21
N THR A 12 -13.53 -16.27 51.60
CA THR A 12 -14.96 -16.44 51.85
C THR A 12 -15.72 -16.59 50.52
N MET A 13 -16.82 -17.36 50.49
CA MET A 13 -17.61 -17.54 49.26
C MET A 13 -18.11 -16.21 48.67
N VAL A 14 -18.39 -15.21 49.52
CA VAL A 14 -18.81 -13.87 49.09
C VAL A 14 -17.68 -13.13 48.38
N GLU A 15 -16.46 -13.22 48.89
CA GLU A 15 -15.28 -12.61 48.29
C GLU A 15 -14.95 -13.23 46.94
N LEU A 16 -15.11 -14.56 46.82
CA LEU A 16 -14.92 -15.27 45.55
C LEU A 16 -16.01 -14.91 44.53
N LEU A 17 -17.26 -14.75 44.98
CA LEU A 17 -18.37 -14.31 44.12
C LEU A 17 -18.17 -12.87 43.62
N LEU A 18 -17.75 -11.95 44.49
CA LEU A 18 -17.45 -10.58 44.10
C LEU A 18 -16.25 -10.52 43.13
N ALA A 19 -15.20 -11.30 43.39
CA ALA A 19 -14.03 -11.38 42.51
C ALA A 19 -14.43 -11.89 41.11
N MET A 20 -15.21 -12.97 41.04
CA MET A 20 -15.70 -13.50 39.75
C MET A 20 -16.63 -12.51 39.03
N GLY A 21 -17.50 -11.81 39.75
CA GLY A 21 -18.39 -10.79 39.17
C GLY A 21 -17.61 -9.65 38.50
N VAL A 22 -16.57 -9.14 39.15
CA VAL A 22 -15.70 -8.10 38.57
C VAL A 22 -14.90 -8.65 37.39
N CYS A 23 -14.39 -9.88 37.46
CA CYS A 23 -13.70 -10.51 36.34
C CYS A 23 -14.58 -10.64 35.10
N VAL A 24 -15.86 -11.02 35.25
CA VAL A 24 -16.79 -11.17 34.12
C VAL A 24 -17.04 -9.82 33.44
N ILE A 25 -17.29 -8.76 34.22
CA ILE A 25 -17.48 -7.41 33.68
C ILE A 25 -16.20 -6.94 32.96
N GLY A 26 -15.03 -7.19 33.55
CA GLY A 26 -13.74 -6.86 32.94
C GLY A 26 -13.50 -7.56 31.60
N ILE A 27 -13.75 -8.88 31.53
CA ILE A 27 -13.57 -9.66 30.29
C ILE A 27 -14.56 -9.20 29.21
N CYS A 28 -15.83 -8.96 29.56
CA CYS A 28 -16.82 -8.43 28.62
C CYS A 28 -16.40 -7.07 28.04
N GLY A 29 -15.84 -6.18 28.88
CA GLY A 29 -15.31 -4.90 28.42
C GLY A 29 -14.13 -5.04 27.44
N ILE A 30 -13.16 -5.90 27.77
CA ILE A 30 -11.99 -6.14 26.92
C ILE A 30 -12.39 -6.79 25.59
N MET A 31 -13.36 -7.71 25.60
CA MET A 31 -13.82 -8.42 24.40
C MET A 31 -14.43 -7.47 23.34
N VAL A 32 -15.02 -6.34 23.77
CA VAL A 32 -15.52 -5.31 22.85
C VAL A 32 -14.38 -4.44 22.31
N LEU A 33 -13.41 -4.09 23.15
CA LEU A 33 -12.31 -3.19 22.76
C LEU A 33 -11.22 -3.88 21.93
N PHE A 34 -10.97 -5.17 22.18
CA PHE A 34 -9.88 -5.90 21.54
C PHE A 34 -10.01 -5.97 20.01
N PRO A 35 -11.18 -6.32 19.42
CA PRO A 35 -11.34 -6.31 17.97
C PRO A 35 -11.11 -4.93 17.36
N VAL A 36 -11.62 -3.86 17.99
CA VAL A 36 -11.47 -2.49 17.50
C VAL A 36 -10.00 -2.06 17.53
N GLY A 37 -9.31 -2.33 18.64
CA GLY A 37 -7.88 -2.08 18.76
C GLY A 37 -7.07 -2.85 17.73
N ALA A 38 -7.37 -4.14 17.53
CA ALA A 38 -6.70 -4.98 16.54
C ALA A 38 -6.90 -4.45 15.11
N THR A 39 -8.12 -4.04 14.74
CA THR A 39 -8.38 -3.44 13.43
C THR A 39 -7.66 -2.11 13.25
N ALA A 40 -7.64 -1.25 14.27
CA ALA A 40 -6.93 0.03 14.22
C ALA A 40 -5.41 -0.17 14.09
N SER A 41 -4.82 -1.10 14.84
CA SER A 41 -3.40 -1.43 14.73
C SER A 41 -3.04 -2.00 13.37
N ARG A 42 -3.88 -2.88 12.81
CA ARG A 42 -3.69 -3.40 11.46
C ARG A 42 -3.71 -2.27 10.44
N ASP A 43 -4.73 -1.42 10.49
CA ASP A 43 -4.92 -0.35 9.50
C ASP A 43 -3.76 0.67 9.57
N ALA A 44 -3.28 1.01 10.77
CA ALA A 44 -2.09 1.85 10.94
C ALA A 44 -0.81 1.22 10.37
N ALA A 45 -0.62 -0.09 10.56
CA ALA A 45 0.50 -0.82 9.98
C ALA A 45 0.42 -0.79 8.44
N MET A 46 -0.78 -0.98 7.88
CA MET A 46 -0.99 -0.93 6.42
C MET A 46 -0.72 0.44 5.84
N GLU A 47 -1.16 1.51 6.49
CA GLU A 47 -0.89 2.87 6.06
C GLU A 47 0.62 3.16 6.02
N THR A 48 1.37 2.67 7.01
CA THR A 48 2.84 2.79 7.04
C THR A 48 3.49 2.03 5.89
N TYR A 49 3.05 0.80 5.60
CA TYR A 49 3.56 0.04 4.44
C TYR A 49 3.23 0.70 3.11
N ALA A 50 2.01 1.23 2.97
CA ALA A 50 1.58 1.93 1.78
C ALA A 50 2.40 3.20 1.53
N ALA A 51 2.62 4.01 2.57
CA ALA A 51 3.46 5.21 2.49
C ALA A 51 4.91 4.86 2.09
N ASN A 52 5.53 3.87 2.75
CA ASN A 52 6.89 3.46 2.42
C ASN A 52 7.01 2.93 0.98
N ALA A 53 6.04 2.13 0.52
CA ALA A 53 6.05 1.61 -0.85
C ALA A 53 5.84 2.73 -1.89
N ALA A 54 4.97 3.70 -1.59
CA ALA A 54 4.76 4.86 -2.45
C ALA A 54 6.02 5.73 -2.55
N ASP A 55 6.71 5.99 -1.44
CA ASP A 55 7.95 6.77 -1.41
C ASP A 55 9.06 6.09 -2.20
N GLN A 56 9.24 4.78 -2.05
CA GLN A 56 10.21 4.02 -2.84
C GLN A 56 9.91 4.07 -4.33
N MET A 57 8.64 3.90 -4.71
CA MET A 57 8.21 3.97 -6.11
C MET A 57 8.41 5.37 -6.69
N LEU A 58 7.97 6.42 -5.99
CA LEU A 58 8.12 7.81 -6.42
C LEU A 58 9.60 8.21 -6.54
N GLY A 59 10.43 7.80 -5.58
CA GLY A 59 11.87 8.02 -5.61
C GLY A 59 12.54 7.34 -6.80
N CYS A 60 12.19 6.07 -7.05
CA CYS A 60 12.72 5.36 -8.20
C CYS A 60 12.24 5.94 -9.54
N LEU A 61 10.95 6.28 -9.66
CA LEU A 61 10.41 6.90 -10.87
C LEU A 61 11.09 8.24 -11.13
N LYS A 62 11.24 9.08 -10.10
CA LYS A 62 11.99 10.33 -10.20
C LYS A 62 13.42 10.09 -10.70
N TYR A 63 14.12 9.12 -10.14
CA TYR A 63 15.47 8.78 -10.61
C TYR A 63 15.48 8.32 -12.07
N ALA A 64 14.55 7.45 -12.46
CA ALA A 64 14.46 6.94 -13.83
C ALA A 64 14.14 8.04 -14.85
N ILE A 65 13.21 8.96 -14.56
CA ILE A 65 12.82 10.03 -15.48
C ILE A 65 13.86 11.16 -15.57
N THR A 66 14.60 11.42 -14.49
CA THR A 66 15.60 12.52 -14.45
C THR A 66 16.97 12.10 -14.97
N GLN A 67 17.20 10.82 -15.24
CA GLN A 67 18.50 10.30 -15.64
C GLN A 67 19.04 10.97 -16.90
N ASN A 68 18.21 11.10 -17.95
CA ASN A 68 18.57 11.70 -19.24
C ASN A 68 17.33 12.29 -19.93
N ALA A 69 17.51 13.22 -20.87
CA ALA A 69 16.42 13.80 -21.65
C ALA A 69 15.59 12.75 -22.43
N THR A 70 16.21 11.68 -22.92
CA THR A 70 15.52 10.59 -23.62
C THR A 70 14.59 9.80 -22.72
N GLU A 71 14.97 9.55 -21.47
CA GLU A 71 14.09 8.83 -20.52
C GLU A 71 12.94 9.74 -20.06
N TRP A 72 13.18 11.05 -19.89
CA TRP A 72 12.11 12.02 -19.68
C TRP A 72 11.07 11.95 -20.81
N ASP A 73 11.54 11.99 -22.06
CA ASP A 73 10.66 11.92 -23.23
C ASP A 73 9.90 10.59 -23.29
N LYS A 74 10.53 9.48 -22.92
CA LYS A 74 9.95 8.13 -22.96
C LYS A 74 8.90 7.87 -21.88
N TYR A 75 9.07 8.41 -20.67
CA TYR A 75 8.13 8.23 -19.57
C TYR A 75 7.05 9.32 -19.54
N ILE A 76 7.38 10.55 -19.97
CA ILE A 76 6.53 11.74 -19.85
C ILE A 76 6.01 12.23 -21.19
N ILE A 77 6.84 12.40 -22.24
CA ILE A 77 6.36 13.02 -23.49
C ILE A 77 5.67 12.03 -24.43
N ALA A 78 6.08 10.76 -24.43
CA ALA A 78 5.57 9.73 -25.33
C ALA A 78 4.05 9.58 -25.17
N GLU A 79 3.33 10.02 -26.21
CA GLU A 79 1.87 10.10 -26.22
C GLU A 79 1.26 8.69 -26.34
N GLY A 80 0.34 8.37 -25.44
CA GLY A 80 -0.38 7.11 -25.42
C GLY A 80 0.31 6.02 -24.59
N ALA A 81 -0.28 5.74 -23.43
CA ALA A 81 -0.06 4.50 -22.71
C ALA A 81 -0.66 3.33 -23.53
N THR A 82 0.04 2.90 -24.58
CA THR A 82 -0.22 1.60 -25.20
C THR A 82 0.23 0.51 -24.23
N ALA A 83 -0.44 -0.66 -24.19
CA ALA A 83 -0.20 -1.72 -23.19
C ALA A 83 1.27 -2.19 -23.06
N THR A 84 2.12 -1.87 -24.04
CA THR A 84 3.56 -2.16 -24.10
C THR A 84 4.46 -0.95 -23.86
N GLY A 85 3.89 0.26 -23.80
CA GLY A 85 4.61 1.52 -23.61
C GLY A 85 5.13 1.67 -22.17
N THR A 86 6.25 2.36 -22.04
CA THR A 86 6.82 2.77 -20.75
C THR A 86 6.24 4.10 -20.25
N SER A 87 5.39 4.77 -21.04
CA SER A 87 4.78 6.04 -20.67
C SER A 87 3.78 5.88 -19.52
N LEU A 88 3.81 6.86 -18.60
CA LEU A 88 2.83 6.93 -17.51
C LEU A 88 1.49 7.45 -18.04
N PRO A 89 0.35 6.91 -17.57
CA PRO A 89 -0.97 7.39 -17.96
C PRO A 89 -1.22 8.81 -17.44
N ASP A 90 -2.02 9.59 -18.18
CA ASP A 90 -2.36 10.99 -17.86
C ASP A 90 -3.42 11.11 -16.75
N ASP A 91 -4.14 10.01 -16.49
CA ASP A 91 -5.20 9.92 -15.49
C ASP A 91 -5.01 8.67 -14.63
N ASN A 92 -5.60 8.69 -13.44
CA ASN A 92 -5.56 7.56 -12.52
C ASN A 92 -6.09 6.28 -13.21
N PRO A 93 -5.27 5.21 -13.35
CA PRO A 93 -5.66 3.98 -14.03
C PRO A 93 -6.66 3.13 -13.21
N SER A 94 -7.12 3.61 -12.05
CA SER A 94 -8.12 2.92 -11.22
C SER A 94 -9.41 2.57 -11.96
N ASN A 95 -9.77 3.33 -13.00
CA ASN A 95 -10.93 3.04 -13.86
C ASN A 95 -10.76 1.79 -14.74
N LYS A 96 -9.56 1.21 -14.81
CA LYS A 96 -9.26 -0.03 -15.55
C LYS A 96 -9.57 -1.28 -14.73
N GLU A 97 -9.69 -1.15 -13.41
CA GLU A 97 -10.19 -2.23 -12.56
C GLU A 97 -11.72 -2.20 -12.52
N ASN A 98 -12.36 -3.36 -12.60
CA ASN A 98 -13.80 -3.42 -12.39
C ASN A 98 -14.10 -3.09 -10.91
N PRO A 99 -14.94 -2.07 -10.64
CA PRO A 99 -15.22 -1.63 -9.27
C PRO A 99 -15.96 -2.66 -8.42
N THR A 100 -16.52 -3.70 -9.05
CA THR A 100 -17.31 -4.77 -8.43
C THR A 100 -16.60 -6.12 -8.42
N THR A 101 -15.67 -6.37 -9.34
CA THR A 101 -14.91 -7.63 -9.42
C THR A 101 -13.41 -7.34 -9.32
N PRO A 102 -12.73 -7.77 -8.25
CA PRO A 102 -11.31 -7.49 -8.06
C PRO A 102 -10.45 -8.22 -9.10
N TYR A 103 -9.24 -7.72 -9.35
CA TYR A 103 -8.24 -8.42 -10.14
C TYR A 103 -7.94 -9.82 -9.60
N ASN A 104 -7.60 -10.76 -10.49
CA ASN A 104 -7.01 -12.02 -10.07
C ASN A 104 -5.56 -11.78 -9.57
N LEU A 105 -5.40 -11.71 -8.25
CA LEU A 105 -4.15 -11.33 -7.60
C LEU A 105 -3.04 -12.38 -7.72
N GLN A 106 -3.37 -13.61 -8.08
CA GLN A 106 -2.43 -14.73 -8.15
C GLN A 106 -2.08 -15.12 -9.60
N ASP A 107 -2.67 -14.44 -10.58
CA ASP A 107 -2.46 -14.74 -11.99
C ASP A 107 -1.15 -14.11 -12.49
N THR A 108 -0.16 -14.95 -12.76
CA THR A 108 1.15 -14.54 -13.30
C THR A 108 1.06 -14.02 -14.72
N ALA A 109 -0.01 -14.31 -15.47
CA ALA A 109 -0.24 -13.70 -16.79
C ALA A 109 -0.70 -12.23 -16.67
N VAL A 110 -1.38 -11.90 -15.57
CA VAL A 110 -1.79 -10.53 -15.23
C VAL A 110 -0.64 -9.75 -14.61
N TRP A 111 0.15 -10.40 -13.75
CA TRP A 111 1.26 -9.80 -13.02
C TRP A 111 2.58 -10.47 -13.43
N SER A 112 3.11 -10.04 -14.58
CA SER A 112 4.08 -10.84 -15.34
C SER A 112 5.55 -10.59 -15.00
N THR A 113 5.88 -9.42 -14.44
CA THR A 113 7.29 -9.03 -14.20
C THR A 113 7.43 -8.30 -12.89
N SER A 114 8.35 -8.77 -12.04
CA SER A 114 8.86 -7.97 -10.91
C SER A 114 9.73 -6.83 -11.46
N LEU A 115 9.71 -5.67 -10.80
CA LEU A 115 10.60 -4.55 -11.13
C LEU A 115 11.99 -4.81 -10.55
N GLY A 116 12.61 -5.98 -10.81
CA GLY A 116 13.79 -6.52 -10.08
C GLY A 116 15.08 -5.67 -10.07
N VAL A 117 15.08 -4.46 -10.60
CA VAL A 117 16.14 -3.45 -10.41
C VAL A 117 15.80 -2.46 -9.27
N VAL A 118 14.51 -2.36 -8.93
CA VAL A 118 13.89 -1.39 -8.02
C VAL A 118 13.37 -2.08 -6.77
N ALA A 119 12.60 -3.15 -6.96
CA ALA A 119 11.97 -3.92 -5.89
C ALA A 119 11.47 -5.27 -6.43
N ASP A 120 11.92 -6.36 -5.81
CA ASP A 120 11.52 -7.72 -6.20
C ASP A 120 10.06 -8.02 -5.88
N ASN A 121 9.47 -7.28 -4.94
CA ASN A 121 8.11 -7.49 -4.43
C ASN A 121 7.04 -6.61 -5.10
N ILE A 122 7.40 -5.88 -6.15
CA ILE A 122 6.47 -5.04 -6.94
C ILE A 122 6.33 -5.61 -8.33
N PHE A 123 5.10 -5.95 -8.71
CA PHE A 123 4.77 -6.59 -9.99
C PHE A 123 3.99 -5.63 -10.87
N LYS A 124 4.41 -5.48 -12.13
CA LYS A 124 3.68 -4.67 -13.12
C LYS A 124 2.48 -5.45 -13.67
N HIS A 125 1.35 -4.76 -13.85
CA HIS A 125 0.22 -5.30 -14.61
C HIS A 125 0.58 -5.39 -16.10
N ASN A 126 0.32 -6.54 -16.72
CA ASN A 126 0.75 -6.84 -18.08
C ASN A 126 0.03 -5.97 -19.14
N THR A 127 -1.24 -5.64 -18.92
CA THR A 127 -2.06 -4.86 -19.89
C THR A 127 -2.35 -3.42 -19.51
N ASN A 128 -2.18 -3.05 -18.23
CA ASN A 128 -2.57 -1.75 -17.69
C ASN A 128 -1.33 -1.01 -17.21
N ASN A 129 -0.88 -0.03 -17.99
CA ASN A 129 0.23 0.82 -17.57
C ASN A 129 -0.14 1.64 -16.34
N GLY A 130 0.84 1.86 -15.46
CA GLY A 130 0.63 2.57 -14.21
C GLY A 130 0.00 1.72 -13.11
N VAL A 131 -0.41 0.47 -13.36
CA VAL A 131 -0.95 -0.41 -12.32
C VAL A 131 0.12 -1.39 -11.87
N PHE A 132 0.37 -1.43 -10.57
CA PHE A 132 1.34 -2.29 -9.92
C PHE A 132 0.70 -3.02 -8.74
N GLN A 133 1.16 -4.24 -8.48
CA GLN A 133 0.81 -5.00 -7.29
C GLN A 133 2.01 -5.04 -6.37
N ILE A 134 1.79 -4.65 -5.12
CA ILE A 134 2.78 -4.75 -4.05
C ILE A 134 2.45 -5.97 -3.23
N ILE A 135 3.46 -6.81 -2.98
CA ILE A 135 3.33 -8.02 -2.19
C ILE A 135 4.26 -7.93 -0.98
N SER A 136 3.78 -8.34 0.19
CA SER A 136 4.64 -8.70 1.32
C SER A 136 4.47 -10.18 1.57
N CYS A 137 5.57 -10.93 1.49
CA CYS A 137 5.60 -12.37 1.70
C CYS A 137 6.75 -12.75 2.63
N ARG A 138 6.63 -13.93 3.24
CA ARG A 138 7.69 -14.52 4.05
C ARG A 138 8.70 -15.34 3.26
N ASP A 139 8.49 -15.50 1.95
CA ASP A 139 9.39 -16.24 1.09
C ASP A 139 10.62 -15.39 0.71
N ASP A 140 11.77 -16.06 0.54
CA ASP A 140 13.03 -15.43 0.12
C ASP A 140 12.94 -14.83 -1.29
N SER A 141 12.01 -15.32 -2.12
CA SER A 141 11.71 -14.78 -3.44
C SER A 141 10.22 -14.51 -3.56
N PRO A 142 9.79 -13.24 -3.60
CA PRO A 142 8.38 -12.90 -3.75
C PRO A 142 7.86 -13.42 -5.09
N ALA A 143 6.77 -14.18 -5.03
CA ALA A 143 6.05 -14.66 -6.21
C ALA A 143 4.57 -14.28 -6.11
N VAL A 144 3.98 -13.88 -7.24
CA VAL A 144 2.58 -13.47 -7.33
C VAL A 144 1.64 -14.57 -6.84
N ASN A 145 1.96 -15.84 -7.09
CA ASN A 145 1.18 -17.01 -6.72
C ASN A 145 1.66 -17.68 -5.42
N SER A 146 2.53 -17.03 -4.63
CA SER A 146 3.00 -17.60 -3.37
C SER A 146 1.82 -17.80 -2.38
N PRO A 147 1.79 -18.94 -1.65
CA PRO A 147 0.84 -19.16 -0.57
C PRO A 147 1.20 -18.40 0.71
N ASN A 148 2.44 -17.92 0.85
CA ASN A 148 2.98 -17.26 2.05
C ASN A 148 2.91 -15.73 1.95
N VAL A 149 1.89 -15.22 1.27
CA VAL A 149 1.66 -13.79 1.14
C VAL A 149 0.82 -13.29 2.31
N ASP A 150 1.43 -12.43 3.12
CA ASP A 150 0.78 -11.83 4.28
C ASP A 150 0.02 -10.54 3.89
N PHE A 151 0.46 -9.85 2.83
CA PHE A 151 -0.16 -8.59 2.39
C PHE A 151 -0.11 -8.38 0.87
N ARG A 152 -1.19 -7.80 0.34
CA ARG A 152 -1.29 -7.35 -1.06
C ARG A 152 -1.96 -5.98 -1.14
N ALA A 153 -1.34 -5.07 -1.88
CA ALA A 153 -1.91 -3.78 -2.26
C ALA A 153 -1.81 -3.58 -3.77
N ILE A 154 -2.71 -2.76 -4.30
CA ILE A 154 -2.64 -2.28 -5.69
C ILE A 154 -2.21 -0.82 -5.65
N MET A 155 -1.16 -0.51 -6.40
CA MET A 155 -0.61 0.82 -6.56
C MET A 155 -0.87 1.31 -7.98
N ASN A 156 -1.57 2.43 -8.08
CA ASN A 156 -1.87 3.13 -9.32
C ASN A 156 -0.96 4.34 -9.42
N VAL A 157 -0.27 4.50 -10.55
CA VAL A 157 0.68 5.57 -10.82
C VAL A 157 0.24 6.28 -12.09
N TRP A 158 0.11 7.60 -12.02
CA TRP A 158 -0.21 8.44 -13.16
C TRP A 158 0.52 9.78 -13.07
N ARG A 159 0.62 10.46 -14.20
CA ARG A 159 1.22 11.79 -14.30
C ARG A 159 0.12 12.83 -14.49
N LYS A 160 0.39 14.06 -14.08
CA LYS A 160 -0.50 15.20 -14.28
C LYS A 160 0.31 16.48 -14.48
N ASP A 161 -0.28 17.44 -15.16
CA ASP A 161 0.29 18.77 -15.30
C ASP A 161 0.48 19.47 -13.94
N VAL A 162 1.59 20.19 -13.80
CA VAL A 162 1.85 21.05 -12.64
C VAL A 162 1.25 22.43 -12.90
N THR A 163 0.34 22.86 -12.04
CA THR A 163 -0.26 24.20 -12.10
C THR A 163 0.26 25.06 -10.95
N VAL A 164 0.93 26.17 -11.26
CA VAL A 164 1.37 27.17 -10.27
C VAL A 164 0.49 28.41 -10.43
N GLY A 165 -0.46 28.59 -9.51
CA GLY A 165 -1.47 29.64 -9.62
C GLY A 165 -2.36 29.43 -10.84
N ALA A 166 -2.30 30.35 -11.81
CA ALA A 166 -3.07 30.28 -13.06
C ALA A 166 -2.26 29.74 -14.26
N VAL A 167 -0.99 29.37 -14.05
CA VAL A 167 -0.08 28.94 -15.13
C VAL A 167 0.12 27.43 -15.06
N THR A 168 -0.19 26.74 -16.15
CA THR A 168 0.17 25.33 -16.35
C THR A 168 1.57 25.24 -16.92
N LEU A 169 2.47 24.54 -16.23
CA LEU A 169 3.82 24.31 -16.70
C LEU A 169 3.81 23.22 -17.78
N PRO A 170 4.59 23.37 -18.87
CA PRO A 170 4.65 22.35 -19.91
C PRO A 170 5.32 21.06 -19.39
N HIS A 171 4.86 19.91 -19.89
CA HIS A 171 5.42 18.57 -19.60
C HIS A 171 6.94 18.45 -19.76
N ARG A 172 7.57 19.31 -20.58
CA ARG A 172 9.03 19.32 -20.78
C ARG A 172 9.78 19.93 -19.60
N MET A 173 9.12 20.75 -18.79
CA MET A 173 9.70 21.51 -17.69
C MET A 173 9.39 20.87 -16.34
N ALA A 174 8.13 20.49 -16.10
CA ALA A 174 7.71 19.91 -14.83
C ALA A 174 6.55 18.94 -15.02
N ILE A 175 6.46 17.95 -14.13
CA ILE A 175 5.36 16.99 -14.08
C ILE A 175 5.02 16.64 -12.64
N GLN A 176 3.74 16.44 -12.36
CA GLN A 176 3.26 15.92 -11.08
C GLN A 176 3.10 14.40 -11.20
N LEU A 177 3.87 13.65 -10.42
CA LEU A 177 3.69 12.22 -10.27
C LEU A 177 2.70 11.97 -9.14
N ASN A 178 1.65 11.20 -9.44
CA ASN A 178 0.63 10.83 -8.49
C ASN A 178 0.68 9.31 -8.29
N VAL A 179 0.58 8.90 -7.04
CA VAL A 179 0.54 7.48 -6.65
C VAL A 179 -0.61 7.27 -5.70
N GLU A 180 -1.49 6.33 -6.02
CA GLU A 180 -2.54 5.87 -5.12
C GLU A 180 -2.25 4.42 -4.74
N VAL A 181 -2.15 4.16 -3.45
CA VAL A 181 -2.04 2.79 -2.92
C VAL A 181 -3.39 2.41 -2.33
N SER A 182 -3.90 1.26 -2.74
CA SER A 182 -5.20 0.73 -2.30
C SER A 182 -5.05 -0.67 -1.70
N TRP A 183 -5.66 -0.87 -0.53
CA TRP A 183 -5.60 -2.13 0.22
C TRP A 183 -6.91 -2.42 0.98
N PRO A 184 -7.15 -3.69 1.35
CA PRO A 184 -6.49 -4.89 0.85
C PRO A 184 -6.88 -5.18 -0.61
N ALA A 185 -5.93 -5.64 -1.41
CA ALA A 185 -6.16 -5.89 -2.85
C ALA A 185 -7.25 -6.95 -3.14
N ALA A 186 -7.59 -7.80 -2.17
CA ALA A 186 -8.60 -8.85 -2.32
C ALA A 186 -10.04 -8.29 -2.42
N LEU A 187 -10.28 -7.08 -1.91
CA LEU A 187 -11.59 -6.44 -2.01
C LEU A 187 -11.74 -5.74 -3.36
N PRO A 188 -12.98 -5.56 -3.87
CA PRO A 188 -13.22 -4.69 -5.03
C PRO A 188 -12.76 -3.26 -4.76
N TYR A 189 -12.36 -2.54 -5.81
CA TYR A 189 -11.75 -1.21 -5.70
C TYR A 189 -12.55 -0.21 -4.83
N ASN A 190 -13.88 -0.24 -4.86
CA ASN A 190 -14.74 0.65 -4.08
C ASN A 190 -14.76 0.35 -2.58
N ALA A 191 -14.41 -0.87 -2.18
CA ALA A 191 -14.40 -1.31 -0.79
C ALA A 191 -12.99 -1.25 -0.14
N ARG A 192 -11.98 -0.80 -0.89
CA ARG A 192 -10.60 -0.66 -0.39
C ARG A 192 -10.39 0.66 0.35
N GLN A 193 -9.52 0.63 1.33
CA GLN A 193 -8.85 1.82 1.85
C GLN A 193 -7.85 2.32 0.81
N LYS A 194 -7.69 3.64 0.72
CA LYS A 194 -6.87 4.30 -0.30
C LYS A 194 -6.09 5.43 0.34
N SER A 195 -4.84 5.58 -0.08
CA SER A 195 -4.04 6.75 0.23
C SER A 195 -3.34 7.24 -1.02
N THR A 196 -3.31 8.56 -1.21
CA THR A 196 -2.77 9.21 -2.40
C THR A 196 -1.58 10.07 -2.02
N PHE A 197 -0.49 9.90 -2.74
CA PHE A 197 0.78 10.59 -2.60
C PHE A 197 1.11 11.32 -3.88
N ILE A 198 1.74 12.49 -3.73
CA ILE A 198 2.02 13.40 -4.83
C ILE A 198 3.48 13.84 -4.73
N LEU A 199 4.18 13.79 -5.85
CA LEU A 199 5.54 14.30 -5.98
C LEU A 199 5.66 15.13 -7.25
N GLU A 200 6.05 16.39 -7.11
CA GLU A 200 6.36 17.25 -8.24
C GLU A 200 7.83 17.08 -8.64
N VAL A 201 8.06 16.83 -9.92
CA VAL A 201 9.40 16.64 -10.48
C VAL A 201 9.64 17.68 -11.57
N PHE A 202 10.76 18.38 -11.45
CA PHE A 202 11.25 19.34 -12.43
C PHE A 202 12.34 18.70 -13.28
N ASN A 203 12.32 18.96 -14.58
CA ASN A 203 13.30 18.44 -15.52
C ASN A 203 14.63 19.20 -15.39
N PRO A 204 15.73 18.56 -14.93
CA PRO A 204 17.03 19.23 -14.83
C PRO A 204 17.69 19.46 -16.19
N ASN A 205 17.26 18.73 -17.23
CA ASN A 205 17.82 18.78 -18.58
C ASN A 205 17.06 19.74 -19.50
N TYR A 206 16.08 20.49 -18.97
CA TYR A 206 15.31 21.44 -19.75
C TYR A 206 16.14 22.71 -20.02
N SER A 207 16.37 23.00 -21.31
CA SER A 207 16.84 24.30 -21.76
C SER A 207 15.63 25.10 -22.27
N PRO A 208 15.44 26.36 -21.82
CA PRO A 208 14.39 27.24 -22.34
C PRO A 208 14.63 27.63 -23.80
#